data_AF-A0A422QHY3-F1
#
_entry.id   AF-A0A422QHY3-F1
#
_cell.length_a   1.000
_cell.length_b   1.000
_cell.length_c   1.000
_cell.angle_alpha   90.00
_cell.angle_beta   90.00
_cell.angle_gamma   90.00
#
_symmetry.space_group_name_H-M   'P 1'
#
loop_
_entity.id
_entity.type
_entity.pdbx_description
1 polymer ?
#
loop_
_entity_poly.entity_id
_entity_poly.type
_entity_poly.pdbx_seq_one_letter_code
_entity_poly.pdbx_strand_id
1 'polypeptide(L)'
;DLIYEGGIANMNYSISNNAEYGEYVTGPRIVTEQTKEAMRQCLKDIQTGEYAKSFILENKAGAPTLISRRRLTAEHQIEEVGAKLRGMMPWIAKNKLVDQSKN
;
A
#
# COMPACT_ATOMS: atom_id res chain seq x y z
N ASP A 1 9.73 3.09 -8.61
CA ASP A 1 10.19 3.23 -9.99
C ASP A 1 11.47 2.43 -10.23
N LEU A 2 12.59 2.74 -9.57
CA LEU A 2 13.87 2.02 -9.77
C LEU A 2 13.83 0.49 -9.65
N ILE A 3 13.07 -0.06 -8.68
CA ILE A 3 12.90 -1.53 -8.55
C ILE A 3 12.12 -2.10 -9.74
N TYR A 4 11.11 -1.39 -10.22
CA TYR A 4 10.32 -1.82 -11.38
C TYR A 4 11.17 -1.82 -12.66
N GLU A 5 12.04 -0.81 -12.81
CA GLU A 5 12.89 -0.64 -13.98
C GLU A 5 14.11 -1.57 -14.00
N GLY A 6 14.65 -1.96 -12.84
CA GLY A 6 15.92 -2.71 -12.79
C GLY A 6 16.13 -3.65 -11.60
N GLY A 7 15.11 -3.91 -10.78
CA GLY A 7 15.20 -4.79 -9.61
C GLY A 7 15.87 -4.15 -8.39
N ILE A 8 15.97 -4.92 -7.30
CA ILE A 8 16.44 -4.45 -5.98
C ILE A 8 17.91 -4.02 -6.04
N ALA A 9 18.77 -4.79 -6.73
CA ALA A 9 20.19 -4.45 -6.85
C ALA A 9 20.41 -3.09 -7.54
N ASN A 10 19.64 -2.78 -8.60
CA ASN A 10 19.69 -1.48 -9.26
C ASN A 10 19.22 -0.34 -8.33
N MET A 11 18.17 -0.60 -7.54
CA MET A 11 17.71 0.37 -6.54
C MET A 11 18.79 0.63 -5.48
N ASN A 12 19.43 -0.41 -4.96
CA ASN A 12 20.50 -0.28 -3.95
C ASN A 12 21.72 0.46 -4.50
N TYR A 13 22.10 0.19 -5.76
CA TYR A 13 23.16 0.94 -6.44
C TYR A 13 22.84 2.44 -6.59
N SER A 14 21.55 2.79 -6.68
CA SER A 14 21.10 4.16 -6.94
C SER A 14 20.92 5.02 -5.68
N ILE A 15 20.89 4.42 -4.49
CA ILE A 15 20.77 5.13 -3.21
C ILE A 15 22.14 5.30 -2.54
N SER A 16 22.22 6.15 -1.51
CA SER A 16 23.47 6.30 -0.76
C SER A 16 23.83 5.03 0.01
N ASN A 17 25.13 4.73 0.17
CA ASN A 17 25.63 3.61 0.98
C ASN A 17 25.06 3.60 2.42
N ASN A 18 24.78 4.77 3.00
CA ASN A 18 24.18 4.87 4.33
C ASN A 18 22.73 4.34 4.36
N ALA A 19 21.96 4.63 3.31
CA ALA A 19 20.59 4.13 3.17
C ALA A 19 20.60 2.61 2.89
N GLU A 20 21.49 2.13 2.02
CA GLU A 20 21.64 0.71 1.72
C GLU A 20 22.03 -0.09 2.99
N TYR A 21 23.03 0.38 3.74
CA TYR A 21 23.41 -0.27 5.01
C TYR A 21 22.24 -0.26 6.01
N GLY A 22 21.52 0.86 6.12
CA GLY A 22 20.34 1.00 6.96
C GLY A 22 19.23 0.01 6.60
N GLU A 23 18.98 -0.20 5.30
CA GLU A 23 18.04 -1.20 4.78
C GLU A 23 18.43 -2.61 5.25
N TYR A 24 19.68 -3.03 5.08
CA TYR A 24 20.11 -4.39 5.45
C TYR A 24 19.96 -4.68 6.95
N VAL A 25 20.23 -3.68 7.80
CA VAL A 25 20.16 -3.84 9.25
C VAL A 25 18.73 -3.70 9.78
N THR A 26 17.94 -2.79 9.21
CA THR A 26 16.64 -2.41 9.77
C THR A 26 15.47 -3.11 9.07
N GLY A 27 15.58 -3.37 7.77
CA GLY A 27 14.53 -4.02 6.97
C GLY A 27 14.02 -5.33 7.60
N PRO A 28 14.90 -6.29 7.94
CA PRO A 28 14.51 -7.56 8.58
C PRO A 28 13.89 -7.41 9.98
N ARG A 29 14.14 -6.28 10.66
CA ARG A 29 13.53 -5.98 11.97
C ARG A 29 12.08 -5.52 11.84
N ILE A 30 11.70 -4.96 10.68
CA ILE A 30 10.34 -4.52 10.38
C ILE A 30 9.55 -5.63 9.68
N VAL A 31 10.12 -6.25 8.65
CA VAL A 31 9.51 -7.39 7.94
C VAL A 31 10.06 -8.69 8.52
N THR A 32 9.44 -9.12 9.60
CA THR A 32 9.88 -10.28 10.40
C THR A 32 9.30 -11.60 9.90
N GLU A 33 9.72 -12.72 10.51
CA GLU A 33 9.10 -14.03 10.25
C GLU A 33 7.61 -14.07 10.61
N GLN A 34 7.17 -13.32 11.62
CA GLN A 34 5.74 -13.19 11.94
C GLN A 34 4.99 -12.45 10.83
N THR A 35 5.62 -11.46 10.19
CA THR A 35 5.04 -10.78 9.02
C THR A 35 4.89 -11.75 7.86
N LYS A 36 5.89 -12.59 7.59
CA LYS A 36 5.81 -13.64 6.57
C LYS A 36 4.75 -14.69 6.90
N GLU A 37 4.58 -15.05 8.17
CA GLU A 37 3.53 -15.97 8.58
C GLU A 37 2.13 -15.39 8.36
N ALA A 38 1.93 -14.11 8.68
CA ALA A 38 0.70 -13.41 8.34
C ALA A 38 0.44 -13.44 6.82
N MET A 39 1.47 -13.24 5.99
CA MET A 39 1.35 -13.35 4.52
C MET A 39 0.93 -14.77 4.09
N ARG A 40 1.49 -15.83 4.68
CA ARG A 40 1.10 -17.22 4.39
C ARG A 40 -0.34 -17.49 4.79
N GLN A 41 -0.78 -16.98 5.95
CA GLN A 41 -2.16 -17.13 6.38
C GLN A 41 -3.12 -16.39 5.44
N CYS A 42 -2.80 -15.17 5.02
CA CYS A 42 -3.58 -14.45 4.01
C CYS A 42 -3.70 -15.24 2.70
N LEU A 43 -2.59 -15.83 2.23
CA LEU A 43 -2.62 -16.69 1.03
C LEU A 43 -3.52 -17.91 1.23
N LYS A 44 -3.44 -18.56 2.40
CA LYS A 44 -4.30 -19.69 2.74
C LYS A 44 -5.78 -19.29 2.73
N ASP A 45 -6.14 -18.17 3.35
CA ASP A 45 -7.53 -17.69 3.39
C ASP A 45 -8.08 -17.35 2.00
N ILE A 46 -7.21 -16.92 1.08
CA ILE A 46 -7.56 -16.74 -0.34
C ILE A 46 -7.79 -18.10 -1.00
N GLN A 47 -6.85 -19.03 -0.86
CA GLN A 47 -6.88 -20.35 -1.51
C GLN A 47 -8.03 -21.23 -1.02
N THR A 48 -8.41 -21.12 0.26
CA THR A 48 -9.55 -21.85 0.83
C THR A 48 -10.89 -21.18 0.56
N GLY A 49 -10.90 -19.95 0.03
CA GLY A 49 -12.10 -19.18 -0.26
C GLY A 49 -12.71 -18.47 0.96
N GLU A 50 -12.07 -18.52 2.13
CA GLU A 50 -12.54 -17.82 3.33
C GLU A 50 -12.60 -16.30 3.12
N TYR A 51 -11.60 -15.73 2.47
CA TYR A 51 -11.62 -14.31 2.09
C TYR A 51 -12.81 -13.99 1.16
N ALA A 52 -13.03 -14.81 0.13
CA ALA A 52 -14.12 -14.59 -0.82
C ALA A 52 -15.49 -14.67 -0.16
N LYS A 53 -15.69 -15.66 0.71
CA LYS A 53 -16.91 -15.81 1.51
C LYS A 53 -17.13 -14.58 2.42
N SER A 54 -16.10 -14.15 3.14
CA SER A 54 -16.14 -12.98 4.01
C SER A 54 -16.54 -11.71 3.23
N PHE A 55 -15.92 -11.48 2.07
CA PHE A 55 -16.24 -10.31 1.23
C PHE A 55 -17.67 -10.35 0.67
N ILE A 56 -18.18 -11.51 0.27
CA ILE A 56 -19.57 -11.65 -0.19
C ILE A 56 -20.55 -11.32 0.95
N LEU A 57 -20.28 -11.83 2.16
CA LEU A 57 -21.13 -11.57 3.32
C LEU A 57 -21.12 -10.09 3.73
N GLU A 58 -19.94 -9.46 3.75
CA GLU A 58 -19.78 -8.02 3.97
C GLU A 58 -20.62 -7.20 3.00
N ASN A 59 -20.57 -7.50 1.69
CA ASN A 59 -21.38 -6.80 0.69
C ASN A 59 -22.88 -7.06 0.87
N LYS A 60 -23.29 -8.30 1.18
CA LYS A 60 -24.70 -8.62 1.48
C LYS A 60 -25.22 -7.88 2.71
N ALA A 61 -24.35 -7.57 3.67
CA ALA A 61 -24.67 -6.77 4.85
C ALA A 61 -24.63 -5.25 4.60
N GLY A 62 -24.43 -4.80 3.36
CA GLY A 62 -24.35 -3.38 3.01
C GLY A 62 -22.95 -2.76 3.17
N ALA A 63 -21.91 -3.58 3.22
CA ALA A 63 -20.50 -3.20 3.29
C ALA A 63 -20.11 -2.24 4.45
N PRO A 64 -20.57 -2.48 5.70
CA PRO A 64 -20.35 -1.58 6.83
C PRO A 64 -18.86 -1.36 7.18
N THR A 65 -18.06 -2.42 7.13
CA THR A 65 -16.61 -2.38 7.37
C THR A 65 -15.93 -1.57 6.27
N LEU A 66 -16.27 -1.82 5.01
CA LEU A 66 -15.69 -1.10 3.88
C LEU A 66 -16.00 0.40 3.92
N ILE A 67 -17.26 0.77 4.18
CA ILE A 67 -17.69 2.17 4.27
C ILE A 67 -16.98 2.86 5.44
N SER A 68 -16.93 2.22 6.61
CA SER A 68 -16.23 2.76 7.78
C SER A 68 -14.74 2.98 7.51
N ARG A 69 -14.07 1.99 6.90
CA ARG A 69 -12.66 2.10 6.52
C ARG A 69 -12.41 3.20 5.50
N ARG A 70 -13.27 3.34 4.47
CA ARG A 70 -13.17 4.43 3.49
C ARG A 70 -13.24 5.80 4.16
N ARG A 71 -14.18 6.00 5.07
CA ARG A 71 -14.32 7.25 5.83
C ARG A 71 -13.06 7.53 6.66
N LEU A 72 -12.62 6.56 7.46
CA LEU A 72 -11.44 6.71 8.31
C LEU A 72 -10.16 6.98 7.50
N THR A 73 -10.00 6.34 6.34
CA THR A 73 -8.87 6.60 5.44
C THR A 73 -8.92 8.01 4.86
N ALA A 74 -10.10 8.47 4.43
CA ALA A 74 -10.27 9.83 3.88
C ALA A 74 -10.00 10.93 4.92
N GLU A 75 -10.29 10.65 6.20
CA GLU A 75 -10.03 11.54 7.34
C GLU A 75 -8.59 11.43 7.88
N HIS A 76 -7.77 10.50 7.38
CA HIS A 76 -6.42 10.30 7.92
C HIS A 76 -5.53 11.51 7.61
N GLN A 77 -4.70 11.94 8.57
CA GLN A 77 -3.84 13.12 8.44
C GLN A 77 -2.93 13.09 7.18
N ILE A 78 -2.54 11.89 6.74
CA ILE A 78 -1.76 11.70 5.50
C ILE A 78 -2.49 12.25 4.27
N GLU A 79 -3.82 12.14 4.21
CA GLU A 79 -4.63 12.64 3.10
C GLU A 79 -4.76 14.16 3.17
N GLU A 80 -4.98 14.72 4.35
CA GLU A 80 -5.05 16.18 4.53
C GLU A 80 -3.75 16.88 4.14
N VAL A 81 -2.62 16.41 4.67
CA VAL A 81 -1.30 16.97 4.39
C VAL A 81 -0.90 16.66 2.95
N GLY A 82 -1.13 15.43 2.49
CA GLY A 82 -0.83 14.99 1.14
C GLY A 82 -1.57 15.79 0.07
N ALA A 83 -2.86 16.10 0.28
CA ALA A 83 -3.64 16.92 -0.65
C ALA A 83 -3.06 18.34 -0.79
N LYS A 84 -2.69 18.97 0.33
CA LYS A 84 -2.06 20.30 0.31
C LYS A 84 -0.73 20.29 -0.44
N LEU A 85 0.14 19.33 -0.13
CA LEU A 85 1.45 19.20 -0.78
C LEU A 85 1.31 18.93 -2.29
N ARG A 86 0.48 17.95 -2.68
CA ARG A 86 0.23 17.64 -4.09
C ARG A 86 -0.41 18.80 -4.85
N GLY A 87 -1.21 19.63 -4.19
CA GLY A 87 -1.80 20.83 -4.78
C GLY A 87 -0.77 21.89 -5.18
N MET A 88 0.40 21.90 -4.53
CA MET A 88 1.51 22.80 -4.87
C MET A 88 2.46 22.22 -5.93
N MET A 89 2.21 21.01 -6.41
CA MET A 89 3.08 20.28 -7.36
C MET A 89 2.40 20.18 -8.74
N PRO A 90 2.51 21.22 -9.61
CA PRO A 90 1.76 21.29 -10.86
C PRO A 90 2.03 20.13 -11.83
N TRP A 91 3.22 19.53 -11.76
CA TRP A 91 3.58 18.37 -12.58
C TRP A 91 2.79 17.10 -12.22
N ILE A 92 2.34 16.96 -10.98
CA ILE A 92 1.49 15.83 -10.57
C ILE A 92 0.10 15.96 -11.17
N ALA A 93 -0.47 17.16 -11.18
CA ALA A 93 -1.78 17.42 -11.77
C ALA A 93 -1.81 17.12 -13.28
N LYS A 94 -0.72 17.41 -13.98
CA LYS A 94 -0.55 17.14 -15.42
C LYS A 94 -0.52 15.65 -15.75
N ASN A 95 -0.04 14.81 -14.83
CA ASN A 95 0.15 13.38 -15.03
C ASN A 95 -0.88 12.53 -14.25
N LYS A 96 -2.09 13.06 -14.01
CA LYS A 96 -3.13 12.30 -13.31
C LYS A 96 -3.50 11.04 -14.10
N LEU A 97 -3.18 9.88 -13.51
CA LEU A 97 -3.50 8.56 -14.07
C LEU A 97 -4.93 8.10 -13.76
N VAL A 98 -5.58 8.69 -12.75
CA VAL A 98 -6.93 8.28 -12.30
C VAL A 98 -7.91 9.42 -12.48
N ASP A 99 -8.96 9.15 -13.26
CA ASP A 99 -10.13 10.01 -13.41
C ASP A 99 -11.18 9.63 -12.38
N GLN A 100 -11.41 10.52 -11.41
CA GLN A 100 -12.37 10.29 -10.32
C GLN A 100 -13.83 10.43 -10.77
N SER A 101 -14.09 10.88 -12.00
CA SER A 101 -15.46 10.97 -12.54
C SER A 101 -15.94 9.65 -13.18
N LYS A 102 -15.04 8.68 -13.36
CA LYS A 102 -15.32 7.42 -14.06
C LYS A 102 -15.48 6.19 -13.15
N ASN A 103 -15.26 6.33 -11.84
CA ASN A 103 -15.27 5.23 -10.86
C ASN A 103 -16.33 5.44 -9.79
#